data_AF-T1F6K9-F1
#
_entry.id   AF-T1F6K9-F1
#
_cell.length_a   1.000
_cell.length_b   1.000
_cell.length_c   1.000
_cell.angle_alpha   90.00
_cell.angle_beta   90.00
_cell.angle_gamma   90.00
#
_symmetry.space_group_name_H-M   'P 1'
#
loop_
_entity.id
_entity.type
_entity.pdbx_description
1 polymer ?
#
loop_
_entity_poly.entity_id
_entity_poly.type
_entity_poly.pdbx_seq_one_letter_code
_entity_poly.pdbx_strand_id
1 'polypeptide(L)'
;MSTYFTSSKVTITMDASTFQEGLVEMICLSMVPFTSFTLKNKGFQKIVGEMAKKLGVSMGHDAVRHLVITTADSSRMKLRQTLREQLCYLKLDAATRGNKNYLAINLQFYNETSNKSEIKTLDIVDTEGNHNSLYVKNQIKETLKKFDIEEKQILSICVDNAANMTSAVNKLGIRESITQGEGNEEPEDIDENSANILQQWVNDPSEILPQWVNEDTNIQLMRCGIHTLQLAIWDGLKNERVTKILGRIRQVVVKLRTPTIRSILLKMYGKTQSLDTVTRWGSTYAMLDRLLFFKDYCEQHGAERSKLFLCRSGAGAEQFKKVLAPKPCRQQRRLR
;
A
#
# COMPACT_ATOMS: atom_id res chain seq x y z
N MET A 1 -7.70 -45.15 19.08
CA MET A 1 -6.43 -44.71 18.46
C MET A 1 -6.74 -44.25 17.05
N SER A 2 -6.34 -43.02 16.71
CA SER A 2 -6.59 -42.43 15.40
C SER A 2 -5.95 -43.28 14.30
N THR A 3 -6.76 -43.77 13.37
CA THR A 3 -6.39 -44.61 12.21
C THR A 3 -5.73 -43.82 11.07
N TYR A 4 -5.27 -42.59 11.32
CA TYR A 4 -4.84 -41.67 10.27
C TYR A 4 -3.35 -41.78 9.88
N PHE A 5 -2.51 -42.53 10.62
CA PHE A 5 -1.08 -42.62 10.31
C PHE A 5 -0.59 -44.07 10.20
N THR A 6 -0.10 -44.44 9.02
CA THR A 6 0.65 -45.67 8.79
C THR A 6 2.11 -45.47 9.24
N SER A 7 2.71 -46.50 9.85
CA SER A 7 4.10 -46.45 10.36
C SER A 7 5.17 -46.59 9.25
N SER A 8 4.81 -46.33 8.00
CA SER A 8 5.71 -46.50 6.85
C SER A 8 6.75 -45.38 6.79
N LYS A 9 8.00 -45.74 6.52
CA LYS A 9 9.06 -44.77 6.21
C LYS A 9 8.86 -44.22 4.80
N VAL A 10 9.09 -42.93 4.63
CA VAL A 10 9.00 -42.25 3.32
C VAL A 10 10.40 -41.77 2.91
N THR A 11 10.73 -41.95 1.63
CA THR A 11 11.92 -41.35 1.01
C THR A 11 11.50 -40.08 0.31
N ILE A 12 12.17 -38.97 0.61
CA ILE A 12 11.91 -37.67 -0.03
C ILE A 12 13.09 -37.35 -0.92
N THR A 13 12.83 -37.21 -2.22
CA THR A 13 13.81 -36.81 -3.23
C THR A 13 13.87 -35.29 -3.30
N MET A 14 14.95 -34.70 -2.76
CA MET A 14 15.16 -33.26 -2.71
C MET A 14 16.66 -33.00 -2.67
N ASP A 15 17.13 -31.95 -3.35
CA ASP A 15 18.51 -31.49 -3.30
C ASP A 15 18.69 -30.29 -2.35
N ALA A 16 19.94 -29.91 -2.12
CA ALA A 16 20.27 -28.80 -1.23
C ALA A 16 19.74 -27.45 -1.73
N SER A 17 19.68 -27.23 -3.05
CA SER A 17 19.21 -25.97 -3.65
C SER A 17 17.72 -25.79 -3.42
N THR A 18 16.93 -26.81 -3.74
CA THR A 18 15.48 -26.86 -3.52
C THR A 18 15.15 -26.66 -2.03
N PHE A 19 15.96 -27.26 -1.15
CA PHE A 19 15.79 -27.10 0.28
C PHE A 19 16.09 -25.66 0.74
N GLN A 20 17.18 -25.07 0.27
CA GLN A 20 17.55 -23.68 0.55
C GLN A 20 16.49 -22.70 0.03
N GLU A 21 15.98 -22.91 -1.18
CA GLU A 21 14.87 -22.14 -1.74
C GLU A 21 13.64 -22.23 -0.83
N GLY A 22 13.28 -23.44 -0.39
CA GLY A 22 12.18 -23.65 0.56
C GLY A 22 12.38 -22.88 1.89
N LEU A 23 13.60 -22.83 2.42
CA LEU A 23 13.91 -22.02 3.62
C LEU A 23 13.68 -20.52 3.38
N VAL A 24 14.06 -20.01 2.21
CA VAL A 24 13.82 -18.61 1.84
C VAL A 24 12.33 -18.34 1.66
N GLU A 25 11.59 -19.23 1.00
CA GLU A 25 10.14 -19.10 0.81
C GLU A 25 9.37 -19.13 2.15
N MET A 26 9.82 -19.94 3.11
CA MET A 26 9.24 -19.95 4.45
C MET A 26 9.32 -18.57 5.11
N ILE A 27 10.47 -17.90 5.03
CA ILE A 27 10.65 -16.56 5.59
C ILE A 27 9.86 -15.53 4.78
N CYS A 28 10.09 -15.48 3.47
CA CYS A 28 9.67 -14.37 2.62
C CYS A 28 8.22 -14.44 2.16
N LEU A 29 7.67 -15.66 1.97
CA LEU A 29 6.32 -15.86 1.46
C LEU A 29 5.37 -16.36 2.55
N SER A 30 5.86 -17.25 3.42
CA SER A 30 5.03 -17.85 4.48
C SER A 30 5.08 -17.09 5.81
N MET A 31 5.85 -15.99 5.89
CA MET A 31 5.98 -15.14 7.08
C MET A 31 6.44 -15.91 8.33
N VAL A 32 7.22 -16.97 8.15
CA VAL A 32 7.80 -17.72 9.27
C VAL A 32 8.88 -16.84 9.92
N PRO A 33 8.83 -16.58 11.23
CA PRO A 33 9.83 -15.73 11.86
C PRO A 33 11.18 -16.47 11.97
N PHE A 34 12.29 -15.74 11.87
CA PHE A 34 13.64 -16.30 12.04
C PHE A 34 13.83 -17.05 13.36
N THR A 35 13.08 -16.70 14.41
CA THR A 35 13.08 -17.39 15.71
C THR A 35 12.67 -18.86 15.61
N SER A 36 11.99 -19.26 14.53
CA SER A 36 11.63 -20.64 14.22
C SER A 36 12.86 -21.53 13.97
N PHE A 37 13.95 -20.93 13.48
CA PHE A 37 15.22 -21.58 13.13
C PHE A 37 16.23 -21.58 14.30
N THR A 38 15.72 -21.48 15.52
CA THR A 38 16.53 -21.59 16.74
C THR A 38 16.59 -23.05 17.20
N LEU A 39 17.70 -23.42 17.86
CA LEU A 39 17.86 -24.75 18.45
C LEU A 39 16.81 -25.06 19.54
N LYS A 40 16.11 -24.04 20.05
CA LYS A 40 15.02 -24.20 21.02
C LYS A 40 13.76 -24.81 20.39
N ASN A 41 13.58 -24.67 19.08
CA ASN A 41 12.43 -25.23 18.37
C ASN A 41 12.63 -26.72 18.03
N LYS A 42 12.56 -27.58 19.06
CA LYS A 42 12.79 -29.02 18.94
C LYS A 42 11.83 -29.71 17.97
N GLY A 43 10.59 -29.21 17.84
CA GLY A 43 9.60 -29.75 16.92
C GLY A 43 10.01 -29.57 15.46
N PHE A 44 10.41 -28.35 15.09
CA PHE A 44 10.90 -28.07 13.74
C PHE A 44 12.16 -28.86 13.41
N GLN A 45 13.12 -28.93 14.36
CA GLN A 45 14.33 -29.72 14.19
C GLN A 45 14.04 -31.22 14.02
N LYS A 46 13.02 -31.75 14.71
CA LYS A 46 12.64 -33.17 14.57
C LYS A 46 12.04 -33.49 13.21
N ILE A 47 11.31 -32.56 12.60
CA ILE A 47 10.65 -32.78 11.30
C ILE A 47 11.63 -32.51 10.15
N VAL A 48 12.38 -31.42 10.23
CA VAL A 48 13.14 -30.87 9.09
C VAL A 48 14.67 -31.01 9.27
N GLY A 49 15.15 -31.12 10.52
CA GLY A 49 16.57 -31.12 10.85
C GLY A 49 17.38 -32.28 10.24
N GLU A 50 16.81 -33.48 10.22
CA GLU A 50 17.47 -34.64 9.58
C GLU A 50 17.61 -34.46 8.07
N MET A 51 16.65 -33.79 7.42
CA MET A 51 16.73 -33.51 5.98
C MET A 51 17.84 -32.50 5.71
N ALA A 52 17.89 -31.41 6.46
CA ALA A 52 18.94 -30.41 6.37
C ALA A 52 20.34 -31.01 6.58
N LYS A 53 20.49 -31.85 7.61
CA LYS A 53 21.75 -32.54 7.92
C LYS A 53 22.21 -33.44 6.78
N LYS A 54 21.30 -34.25 6.20
CA LYS A 54 21.61 -35.11 5.05
C LYS A 54 21.99 -34.33 3.79
N LEU A 55 21.42 -33.14 3.61
CA LEU A 55 21.72 -32.24 2.50
C LEU A 55 22.92 -31.33 2.77
N GLY A 56 23.52 -31.38 3.95
CA GLY A 56 24.62 -30.49 4.34
C GLY A 56 24.23 -29.02 4.49
N VAL A 57 22.94 -28.72 4.70
CA VAL A 57 22.42 -27.35 4.83
C VAL A 57 22.33 -26.97 6.32
N SER A 58 22.92 -25.83 6.68
CA SER A 58 22.76 -25.26 8.02
C SER A 58 21.43 -24.51 8.15
N MET A 59 20.64 -24.88 9.15
CA MET A 59 19.36 -24.21 9.47
C MET A 59 19.42 -23.38 10.75
N GLY A 60 20.62 -22.99 11.20
CA GLY A 60 20.75 -22.04 12.30
C GLY A 60 20.18 -20.69 11.91
N HIS A 61 19.63 -19.95 12.88
CA HIS A 61 19.11 -18.59 12.72
C HIS A 61 19.99 -17.72 11.79
N ASP A 62 21.30 -17.66 12.05
CA ASP A 62 22.22 -16.81 11.29
C ASP A 62 22.52 -17.35 9.89
N ALA A 63 22.54 -18.68 9.73
CA ALA A 63 22.72 -19.31 8.42
C ALA A 63 21.52 -19.03 7.50
N VAL A 64 20.30 -19.18 8.04
CA VAL A 64 19.07 -18.88 7.29
C VAL A 64 18.97 -17.37 7.00
N ARG A 65 19.32 -16.52 7.97
CA ARG A 65 19.40 -15.07 7.75
C ARG A 65 20.37 -14.71 6.62
N HIS A 66 21.57 -15.28 6.63
CA HIS A 66 22.56 -15.06 5.58
C HIS A 66 22.06 -15.56 4.22
N LEU A 67 21.43 -16.73 4.18
CA LEU A 67 20.84 -17.28 2.96
C LEU A 67 19.80 -16.33 2.34
N VAL A 68 18.92 -15.75 3.16
CA VAL A 68 17.92 -14.76 2.72
C VAL A 68 18.61 -13.50 2.16
N ILE A 69 19.65 -12.99 2.84
CA ILE A 69 20.42 -11.82 2.39
C ILE A 69 21.08 -12.10 1.03
N THR A 70 21.81 -13.22 0.90
CA THR A 70 22.48 -13.59 -0.35
C THR A 70 21.49 -13.79 -1.49
N THR A 71 20.31 -14.35 -1.20
CA THR A 71 19.24 -14.50 -2.19
C THR A 71 18.71 -13.14 -2.62
N ALA A 72 18.49 -12.21 -1.68
CA ALA A 72 18.07 -10.84 -1.98
C ALA A 72 19.11 -10.08 -2.82
N ASP A 73 20.41 -10.24 -2.53
CA ASP A 73 21.49 -9.64 -3.33
C ASP A 73 21.53 -10.21 -4.75
N SER A 74 21.33 -11.52 -4.91
CA SER A 74 21.22 -12.18 -6.21
C SER A 74 20.02 -11.68 -7.00
N SER A 75 18.86 -11.54 -6.35
CA SER A 75 17.66 -10.96 -6.96
C SER A 75 17.85 -9.48 -7.32
N ARG A 76 18.58 -8.72 -6.49
CA ARG A 76 18.95 -7.34 -6.79
C ARG A 76 19.78 -7.28 -8.07
N MET A 77 20.83 -8.10 -8.19
CA MET A 77 21.67 -8.15 -9.40
C MET A 77 20.87 -8.50 -10.65
N LYS A 78 19.96 -9.48 -10.58
CA LYS A 78 19.06 -9.83 -11.69
C LYS A 78 18.19 -8.63 -12.09
N LEU A 79 17.60 -7.93 -11.12
CA LEU A 79 16.79 -6.76 -11.38
C LEU A 79 17.61 -5.62 -12.00
N ARG A 80 18.84 -5.37 -11.52
CA ARG A 80 19.76 -4.38 -12.13
C ARG A 80 19.97 -4.68 -13.62
N GLN A 81 20.22 -5.94 -13.96
CA GLN A 81 20.40 -6.35 -15.35
C GLN A 81 19.14 -6.14 -16.18
N THR A 82 17.97 -6.47 -15.65
CA THR A 82 16.68 -6.23 -16.33
C THR A 82 16.44 -4.74 -16.59
N LEU A 83 16.85 -3.87 -15.66
CA LEU A 83 16.58 -2.43 -15.74
C LEU A 83 17.62 -1.64 -16.55
N ARG A 84 18.67 -2.28 -17.07
CA ARG A 84 19.66 -1.58 -17.91
C ARG A 84 18.96 -0.96 -19.10
N GLU A 85 19.15 0.34 -19.27
CA GLU A 85 18.60 1.13 -20.38
C GLU A 85 17.06 1.16 -20.44
N GLN A 86 16.37 0.71 -19.38
CA GLN A 86 14.92 0.78 -19.31
C GLN A 86 14.45 2.08 -18.66
N LEU A 87 13.38 2.63 -19.23
CA LEU A 87 12.63 3.73 -18.62
C LEU A 87 11.72 3.20 -17.50
N CYS A 88 11.68 3.97 -16.41
CA CYS A 88 11.11 3.56 -15.15
C CYS A 88 10.18 4.63 -14.58
N TYR A 89 9.25 4.17 -13.75
CA TYR A 89 8.31 5.00 -12.99
C TYR A 89 8.44 4.64 -11.52
N LEU A 90 8.47 5.64 -10.63
CA LEU A 90 8.46 5.40 -9.19
C LEU A 90 7.07 5.65 -8.60
N LYS A 91 6.72 4.86 -7.58
CA LYS A 91 5.54 5.07 -6.74
C LYS A 91 5.98 5.07 -5.29
N LEU A 92 5.83 6.21 -4.64
CA LEU A 92 6.16 6.38 -3.23
C LEU A 92 4.90 6.34 -2.39
N ASP A 93 4.93 5.54 -1.33
CA ASP A 93 3.85 5.47 -0.36
C ASP A 93 4.42 5.65 1.05
N ALA A 94 3.75 6.46 1.87
CA ALA A 94 4.18 6.77 3.22
C ALA A 94 3.12 6.28 4.22
N ALA A 95 3.56 5.58 5.27
CA ALA A 95 2.67 5.05 6.28
C ALA A 95 3.26 5.10 7.69
N THR A 96 2.45 5.54 8.65
CA THR A 96 2.82 5.53 10.07
C THR A 96 2.24 4.30 10.77
N ARG A 97 3.08 3.52 11.46
CA ARG A 97 2.65 2.39 12.30
C ARG A 97 3.56 2.22 13.50
N GLY A 98 2.98 2.12 14.70
CA GLY A 98 3.73 1.83 15.94
C GLY A 98 4.81 2.89 16.25
N ASN A 99 4.47 4.16 16.09
CA ASN A 99 5.37 5.32 16.23
C ASN A 99 6.55 5.36 15.24
N LYS A 100 6.54 4.49 14.23
CA LYS A 100 7.50 4.51 13.12
C LYS A 100 6.81 4.98 11.85
N ASN A 101 7.60 5.59 10.97
CA ASN A 101 7.13 6.17 9.73
C ASN A 101 7.89 5.50 8.59
N TYR A 102 7.18 4.80 7.73
CA TYR A 102 7.77 4.04 6.64
C TYR A 102 7.55 4.75 5.31
N LEU A 103 8.60 4.79 4.49
CA LEU A 103 8.55 5.20 3.09
C LEU A 103 8.81 3.98 2.22
N ALA A 104 7.80 3.52 1.50
CA ALA A 104 7.94 2.47 0.50
C ALA A 104 8.27 3.08 -0.86
N ILE A 105 9.37 2.61 -1.47
CA ILE A 105 9.82 3.04 -2.79
C ILE A 105 9.57 1.88 -3.76
N ASN A 106 8.57 2.02 -4.61
CA ASN A 106 8.23 1.01 -5.61
C ASN A 106 8.64 1.48 -6.99
N LEU A 107 9.23 0.57 -7.76
CA LEU A 107 9.57 0.74 -9.15
C LEU A 107 8.51 0.07 -10.01
N GLN A 108 8.06 0.75 -11.06
CA GLN A 108 7.26 0.19 -12.12
C GLN A 108 8.01 0.35 -13.45
N PHE A 109 8.09 -0.74 -14.21
CA PHE A 109 8.71 -0.77 -15.53
C PHE A 109 7.91 -1.68 -16.46
N TYR A 110 8.21 -1.63 -17.75
CA TYR A 110 7.65 -2.54 -18.73
C TYR A 110 8.60 -3.71 -18.93
N ASN A 111 8.15 -4.92 -18.63
CA ASN A 111 8.94 -6.12 -18.87
C ASN A 111 8.57 -6.69 -20.25
N GLU A 112 9.50 -6.59 -21.20
CA GLU A 112 9.32 -7.07 -22.56
C GLU A 112 9.15 -8.59 -22.62
N THR A 113 9.90 -9.35 -21.79
CA THR A 113 9.80 -10.81 -21.74
C THR A 113 8.42 -11.28 -21.31
N SER A 114 7.82 -10.59 -20.34
CA SER A 114 6.48 -10.93 -19.83
C SER A 114 5.36 -10.14 -20.50
N ASN A 115 5.70 -9.23 -21.43
CA ASN A 115 4.80 -8.34 -22.17
C ASN A 115 3.77 -7.63 -21.28
N LYS A 116 4.21 -7.18 -20.10
CA LYS A 116 3.37 -6.52 -19.10
C LYS A 116 4.16 -5.56 -18.25
N SER A 117 3.46 -4.61 -17.65
CA SER A 117 4.07 -3.78 -16.61
C SER A 117 4.24 -4.57 -15.32
N GLU A 118 5.42 -4.49 -14.73
CA GLU A 118 5.74 -5.09 -13.44
C GLU A 118 6.02 -4.02 -12.40
N ILE A 119 5.64 -4.31 -11.15
CA ILE A 119 5.93 -3.48 -9.99
C ILE A 119 6.84 -4.27 -9.05
N LYS A 120 7.96 -3.67 -8.64
CA LYS A 120 8.88 -4.22 -7.65
C LYS A 120 9.09 -3.21 -6.53
N THR A 121 9.01 -3.64 -5.28
CA THR A 121 9.40 -2.81 -4.15
C THR A 121 10.92 -2.80 -4.06
N LEU A 122 11.53 -1.62 -4.19
CA LEU A 122 12.98 -1.45 -4.09
C LEU A 122 13.42 -1.36 -2.63
N ASP A 123 12.66 -0.63 -1.82
CA ASP A 123 12.98 -0.41 -0.41
C ASP A 123 11.74 -0.06 0.42
N ILE A 124 11.81 -0.35 1.73
CA ILE A 124 10.88 0.14 2.74
C ILE A 124 11.74 0.77 3.85
N VAL A 125 11.84 2.10 3.79
CA VAL A 125 12.73 2.87 4.66
C VAL A 125 11.98 3.26 5.93
N ASP A 126 12.54 2.97 7.11
CA ASP A 126 12.12 3.64 8.34
C ASP A 126 12.69 5.06 8.32
N THR A 127 11.81 6.04 8.18
CA THR A 127 12.19 7.47 8.13
C THR A 127 12.50 8.04 9.50
N GLU A 128 12.29 7.28 10.59
CA GLU A 128 12.57 7.69 11.97
C GLU A 128 11.86 9.01 12.38
N GLY A 129 10.77 9.37 11.68
CA GLY A 129 10.05 10.63 11.90
C GLY A 129 10.54 11.81 11.06
N ASN A 130 11.59 11.65 10.25
CA ASN A 130 12.07 12.68 9.34
C ASN A 130 11.25 12.69 8.05
N HIS A 131 10.27 13.60 8.01
CA HIS A 131 9.41 13.82 6.84
C HIS A 131 9.84 15.01 5.98
N ASN A 132 11.06 15.52 6.16
CA ASN A 132 11.51 16.68 5.40
C ASN A 132 11.79 16.29 3.94
N SER A 133 11.53 17.21 3.01
CA SER A 133 11.63 16.90 1.58
C SER A 133 13.05 16.55 1.11
N LEU A 134 14.08 17.07 1.78
CA LEU A 134 15.47 16.77 1.49
C LEU A 134 15.85 15.33 1.86
N TYR A 135 15.38 14.86 3.00
CA TYR A 135 15.58 13.51 3.51
C TYR A 135 14.90 12.50 2.58
N VAL A 136 13.64 12.75 2.21
CA VAL A 136 12.93 11.91 1.24
C VAL A 136 13.68 11.86 -0.10
N LYS A 137 14.15 13.01 -0.63
CA LYS A 137 15.00 13.07 -1.82
C LYS A 137 16.25 12.19 -1.68
N ASN A 138 16.98 12.29 -0.57
CA ASN A 138 18.19 11.51 -0.34
C ASN A 138 17.90 10.01 -0.26
N GLN A 139 16.82 9.61 0.43
CA GLN A 139 16.41 8.21 0.48
C GLN A 139 16.07 7.65 -0.91
N ILE A 140 15.39 8.43 -1.76
CA ILE A 140 15.15 8.04 -3.16
C ILE A 140 16.48 7.83 -3.89
N LYS A 141 17.42 8.79 -3.82
CA LYS A 141 18.73 8.67 -4.49
C LYS A 141 19.54 7.46 -3.98
N GLU A 142 19.57 7.24 -2.67
CA GLU A 142 20.27 6.10 -2.07
C GLU A 142 19.66 4.78 -2.54
N THR A 143 18.33 4.66 -2.57
CA THR A 143 17.65 3.48 -3.09
C THR A 143 17.94 3.26 -4.58
N LEU A 144 17.87 4.29 -5.42
CA LEU A 144 18.20 4.17 -6.85
C LEU A 144 19.65 3.70 -7.08
N LYS A 145 20.61 4.23 -6.30
CA LYS A 145 22.01 3.81 -6.33
C LYS A 145 22.19 2.32 -5.99
N LYS A 146 21.38 1.77 -5.07
CA LYS A 146 21.40 0.32 -4.78
C LYS A 146 21.03 -0.53 -6.00
N PHE A 147 20.30 0.01 -6.97
CA PHE A 147 19.88 -0.72 -8.17
C PHE A 147 20.57 -0.22 -9.45
N ASP A 148 21.58 0.65 -9.34
CA ASP A 148 22.29 1.21 -10.49
C ASP A 148 21.34 1.89 -11.50
N ILE A 149 20.28 2.52 -10.97
CA ILE A 149 19.28 3.24 -11.76
C ILE A 149 19.68 4.70 -11.79
N GLU A 150 19.89 5.24 -12.99
CA GLU A 150 20.20 6.65 -13.18
C GLU A 150 18.94 7.52 -13.15
N GLU A 151 19.07 8.78 -12.71
CA GLU A 151 17.94 9.72 -12.66
C GLU A 151 17.29 9.92 -14.04
N LYS A 152 18.08 9.88 -15.13
CA LYS A 152 17.60 9.99 -16.51
C LYS A 152 16.69 8.82 -16.94
N GLN A 153 16.74 7.70 -16.23
CA GLN A 153 15.85 6.56 -16.48
C GLN A 153 14.48 6.76 -15.86
N ILE A 154 14.33 7.72 -14.93
CA ILE A 154 13.07 7.95 -14.22
C ILE A 154 12.23 8.96 -14.99
N LEU A 155 11.13 8.50 -15.58
CA LEU A 155 10.19 9.36 -16.30
C LEU A 155 9.30 10.16 -15.36
N SER A 156 8.75 9.49 -14.34
CA SER A 156 7.88 10.15 -13.37
C SER A 156 7.93 9.49 -11.99
N ILE A 157 7.60 10.27 -10.97
CA ILE A 157 7.42 9.81 -9.59
C ILE A 157 5.99 10.13 -9.15
N CYS A 158 5.24 9.09 -8.81
CA CYS A 158 3.91 9.19 -8.24
C CYS A 158 3.97 9.25 -6.71
N VAL A 159 3.41 10.29 -6.13
CA VAL A 159 3.38 10.54 -4.67
C VAL A 159 1.99 10.95 -4.20
N ASP A 160 1.72 10.89 -2.91
CA ASP A 160 0.53 11.52 -2.34
C ASP A 160 0.60 13.06 -2.43
N ASN A 161 -0.50 13.75 -2.10
CA ASN A 161 -0.53 15.21 -2.18
C ASN A 161 0.15 15.91 -0.98
N ALA A 162 0.90 15.20 -0.13
CA ALA A 162 1.60 15.87 0.96
C ALA A 162 2.65 16.84 0.40
N ALA A 163 2.70 18.05 0.97
CA ALA A 163 3.62 19.10 0.54
C ALA A 163 5.09 18.65 0.56
N ASN A 164 5.47 17.88 1.58
CA ASN A 164 6.84 17.36 1.70
C ASN A 164 7.20 16.36 0.58
N MET A 165 6.23 15.53 0.15
CA MET A 165 6.45 14.53 -0.90
C MET A 165 6.55 15.19 -2.27
N THR A 166 5.65 16.13 -2.57
CA THR A 166 5.67 16.91 -3.82
C THR A 166 6.92 17.80 -3.90
N SER A 167 7.30 18.47 -2.81
CA SER A 167 8.55 19.23 -2.69
C SER A 167 9.79 18.36 -2.95
N ALA A 168 9.82 17.12 -2.44
CA ALA A 168 10.95 16.22 -2.64
C ALA A 168 11.17 15.86 -4.11
N VAL A 169 10.08 15.61 -4.85
CA VAL A 169 10.13 15.30 -6.29
C VAL A 169 10.51 16.52 -7.12
N ASN A 170 9.97 17.70 -6.80
CA ASN A 170 10.35 18.92 -7.51
C ASN A 170 11.85 19.22 -7.35
N LYS A 171 12.41 19.00 -6.15
CA LYS A 171 13.85 19.10 -5.88
C LYS A 171 14.69 18.00 -6.55
N LEU A 172 14.07 16.92 -7.03
CA LEU A 172 14.73 15.88 -7.83
C LEU A 172 14.71 16.22 -9.33
N GLY A 173 13.61 16.79 -9.83
CA GLY A 173 13.47 17.21 -11.23
C GLY A 173 14.30 18.45 -11.58
N ILE A 174 14.42 19.40 -10.65
CA ILE A 174 15.35 20.52 -10.79
C ILE A 174 16.76 19.99 -10.55
N ARG A 175 17.53 19.75 -11.63
CA ARG A 175 18.98 19.62 -11.53
C ARG A 175 19.48 20.85 -10.79
N GLU A 176 20.13 20.65 -9.65
CA GLU A 176 20.88 21.72 -8.97
C GLU A 176 21.97 22.17 -9.94
N SER A 177 21.68 23.19 -10.76
CA SER A 177 22.70 24.03 -11.34
C SER A 177 23.42 24.66 -10.14
N ILE A 178 24.59 24.12 -9.84
CA ILE A 178 25.52 24.72 -8.89
C ILE A 178 25.92 26.07 -9.50
N THR A 179 25.18 27.12 -9.17
CA THR A 179 25.75 28.45 -9.05
C THR A 179 25.82 28.72 -7.56
N GLN A 180 27.04 28.63 -7.02
CA GLN A 180 27.36 29.21 -5.72
C GLN A 180 26.96 30.68 -5.75
N GLY A 181 25.90 31.02 -5.03
CA GLY A 181 25.41 32.37 -4.86
C GLY A 181 24.55 32.38 -3.61
N GLU A 182 25.11 32.87 -2.52
CA GLU A 182 24.41 33.09 -1.26
C GLU A 182 23.23 34.04 -1.51
N GLY A 183 22.01 33.55 -1.30
CA GLY A 183 20.79 34.34 -1.42
C GLY A 183 19.62 33.59 -0.79
N ASN A 184 19.20 34.04 0.39
CA ASN A 184 17.97 33.59 1.04
C ASN A 184 16.77 34.09 0.22
N GLU A 185 16.18 33.24 -0.60
CA GLU A 185 14.85 33.49 -1.16
C GLU A 185 13.98 32.24 -0.96
N GLU A 186 12.90 32.41 -0.20
CA GLU A 186 11.85 31.40 -0.06
C GLU A 186 11.16 31.20 -1.42
N PRO A 187 10.83 29.97 -1.83
CA PRO A 187 10.21 29.76 -3.13
C PRO A 187 8.73 30.14 -3.08
N GLU A 188 8.36 31.15 -3.87
CA GLU A 188 6.97 31.51 -4.19
C GLU A 188 6.22 30.32 -4.84
N ASP A 189 4.93 30.20 -4.50
CA ASP A 189 4.03 29.12 -4.92
C ASP A 189 3.84 29.08 -6.45
N ILE A 190 4.46 28.10 -7.11
CA ILE A 190 4.24 27.81 -8.55
C ILE A 190 3.00 26.91 -8.69
N ASP A 191 1.81 27.50 -8.72
CA ASP A 191 0.53 26.79 -8.93
C ASP A 191 0.02 26.86 -10.40
N GLU A 192 0.40 27.88 -11.17
CA GLU A 192 -0.27 28.16 -12.46
C GLU A 192 0.10 27.22 -13.63
N ASN A 193 1.26 26.56 -13.61
CA ASN A 193 1.68 25.73 -14.75
C ASN A 193 1.00 24.35 -14.80
N SER A 194 0.39 23.91 -13.69
CA SER A 194 -0.23 22.59 -13.59
C SER A 194 -1.62 22.52 -14.23
N ALA A 195 -2.34 23.66 -14.25
CA ALA A 195 -3.70 23.76 -14.80
C ALA A 195 -3.73 23.67 -16.33
N ASN A 196 -2.73 24.23 -17.02
CA ASN A 196 -2.63 24.19 -18.48
C ASN A 196 -2.40 22.78 -19.03
N ILE A 197 -1.61 21.96 -18.33
CA ILE A 197 -1.31 20.58 -18.76
C ILE A 197 -2.55 19.68 -18.67
N LEU A 198 -3.38 19.86 -17.64
CA LEU A 198 -4.61 19.08 -17.45
C LEU A 198 -5.68 19.40 -18.50
N GLN A 199 -5.76 20.64 -18.99
CA GLN A 199 -6.69 21.00 -20.07
C GLN A 199 -6.29 20.37 -21.42
N GLN A 200 -4.99 20.24 -21.70
CA GLN A 200 -4.51 19.58 -22.92
C GLN A 200 -4.83 18.07 -22.95
N TRP A 201 -4.78 17.38 -21.81
CA TRP A 201 -5.07 15.94 -21.70
C TRP A 201 -6.49 15.54 -22.11
N VAL A 202 -7.46 16.45 -22.00
CA VAL A 202 -8.88 16.16 -22.26
C VAL A 202 -9.20 16.22 -23.76
N ASN A 203 -8.39 16.93 -24.56
CA ASN A 203 -8.76 17.31 -25.92
C ASN A 203 -8.13 16.44 -27.01
N ASP A 204 -6.89 15.95 -26.86
CA ASP A 204 -6.29 15.00 -27.82
C ASP A 204 -5.17 14.13 -27.17
N PRO A 205 -5.41 12.83 -26.94
CA PRO A 205 -4.39 11.91 -26.40
C PRO A 205 -3.23 11.59 -27.35
N SER A 206 -3.38 11.86 -28.65
CA SER A 206 -2.46 11.41 -29.71
C SER A 206 -1.38 12.43 -30.08
N GLU A 207 -1.59 13.70 -29.77
CA GLU A 207 -0.55 14.74 -29.83
C GLU A 207 0.41 14.68 -28.62
N ILE A 208 0.16 13.75 -27.69
CA ILE A 208 1.02 13.46 -26.53
C ILE A 208 2.12 12.45 -26.89
N LEU A 209 2.83 12.71 -27.99
CA LEU A 209 4.21 12.28 -28.17
C LEU A 209 5.03 13.56 -28.27
N PRO A 210 5.14 14.31 -27.16
CA PRO A 210 5.44 15.73 -27.27
C PRO A 210 6.91 15.92 -27.50
N GLN A 211 7.21 17.18 -27.74
CA GLN A 211 8.49 17.86 -27.59
C GLN A 211 9.13 17.67 -26.18
N TRP A 212 8.89 16.55 -25.48
CA TRP A 212 9.39 16.14 -24.17
C TRP A 212 10.86 15.72 -24.15
N VAL A 213 11.47 15.56 -25.32
CA VAL A 213 12.93 15.40 -25.44
C VAL A 213 13.55 16.80 -25.54
N ASN A 214 13.31 17.66 -24.56
CA ASN A 214 14.32 18.67 -24.26
C ASN A 214 15.46 17.92 -23.56
N GLU A 215 16.70 18.19 -23.95
CA GLU A 215 17.91 17.43 -23.57
C GLU A 215 18.21 17.40 -22.06
N ASP A 216 17.40 18.10 -21.26
CA ASP A 216 17.37 18.05 -19.81
C ASP A 216 16.17 17.24 -19.31
N THR A 217 16.38 15.94 -19.07
CA THR A 217 15.35 15.03 -18.54
C THR A 217 14.85 15.51 -17.17
N ASN A 218 13.73 16.22 -17.15
CA ASN A 218 13.06 16.67 -15.92
C ASN A 218 12.10 15.57 -15.44
N ILE A 219 12.37 14.99 -14.26
CA ILE A 219 11.53 13.94 -13.66
C ILE A 219 10.12 14.50 -13.41
N GLN A 220 9.09 13.88 -13.98
CA GLN A 220 7.71 14.36 -13.84
C GLN A 220 7.12 14.00 -12.46
N LEU A 221 6.57 14.99 -11.77
CA LEU A 221 5.74 14.77 -10.59
C LEU A 221 4.33 14.31 -10.99
N MET A 222 3.92 13.15 -10.48
CA MET A 222 2.56 12.63 -10.64
C MET A 222 1.85 12.59 -9.28
N ARG A 223 0.67 13.20 -9.20
CA ARG A 223 -0.15 13.15 -7.97
C ARG A 223 -0.96 11.85 -7.93
N CYS A 224 -1.02 11.22 -6.76
CA CYS A 224 -1.79 10.00 -6.56
C CYS A 224 -3.28 10.25 -6.80
N GLY A 225 -3.85 9.61 -7.83
CA GLY A 225 -5.26 9.76 -8.18
C GLY A 225 -6.22 9.28 -7.08
N ILE A 226 -5.86 8.23 -6.33
CA ILE A 226 -6.66 7.73 -5.21
C ILE A 226 -6.68 8.74 -4.07
N HIS A 227 -5.53 9.35 -3.76
CA HIS A 227 -5.45 10.39 -2.74
C HIS A 227 -6.18 11.67 -3.18
N THR A 228 -6.07 12.06 -4.44
CA THR A 228 -6.80 13.21 -5.00
C THR A 228 -8.32 12.99 -4.91
N LEU A 229 -8.80 11.79 -5.27
CA LEU A 229 -10.21 11.43 -5.09
C LEU A 229 -10.62 11.46 -3.62
N GLN A 230 -9.77 10.97 -2.72
CA GLN A 230 -10.00 11.03 -1.27
C GLN A 230 -10.17 12.47 -0.77
N LEU A 231 -9.33 13.41 -1.23
CA LEU A 231 -9.44 14.83 -0.87
C LEU A 231 -10.75 15.43 -1.36
N ALA A 232 -11.10 15.22 -2.63
CA ALA A 232 -12.35 15.72 -3.21
C ALA A 232 -13.59 15.21 -2.44
N ILE A 233 -13.58 13.94 -2.04
CA ILE A 233 -14.66 13.36 -1.23
C ILE A 233 -14.66 13.97 0.17
N TRP A 234 -13.50 14.14 0.81
CA TRP A 234 -13.43 14.79 2.11
C TRP A 234 -13.96 16.21 2.10
N ASP A 235 -13.69 16.98 1.05
CA ASP A 235 -14.22 18.35 0.93
C ASP A 235 -15.75 18.34 0.88
N GLY A 236 -16.34 17.37 0.17
CA GLY A 236 -17.79 17.13 0.21
C GLY A 236 -18.29 16.72 1.61
N LEU A 237 -17.57 15.84 2.31
CA LEU A 237 -17.95 15.36 3.64
C LEU A 237 -17.82 16.44 4.73
N LYS A 238 -16.92 17.42 4.56
CA LYS A 238 -16.72 18.57 5.45
C LYS A 238 -17.86 19.60 5.37
N ASN A 239 -18.74 19.52 4.37
CA ASN A 239 -19.92 20.36 4.30
C ASN A 239 -20.73 20.27 5.62
N GLU A 240 -21.15 21.40 6.18
CA GLU A 240 -21.74 21.47 7.51
C GLU A 240 -23.01 20.59 7.64
N ARG A 241 -23.85 20.57 6.61
CA ARG A 241 -25.07 19.74 6.58
C ARG A 241 -24.71 18.25 6.57
N VAL A 242 -23.72 17.87 5.77
CA VAL A 242 -23.23 16.49 5.67
C VAL A 242 -22.59 16.04 6.98
N THR A 243 -21.75 16.88 7.58
CA THR A 243 -21.10 16.61 8.87
C THR A 243 -22.13 16.39 9.97
N LYS A 244 -23.20 17.20 10.03
CA LYS A 244 -24.31 17.02 11.00
C LYS A 244 -25.01 15.67 10.82
N ILE A 245 -25.27 15.24 9.58
CA ILE A 245 -25.92 13.95 9.30
C ILE A 245 -24.98 12.79 9.68
N LEU A 246 -23.71 12.84 9.27
CA LEU A 246 -22.71 11.83 9.62
C LEU A 246 -22.50 11.75 11.13
N GLY A 247 -22.54 12.87 11.85
CA GLY A 247 -22.48 12.89 13.31
C GLY A 247 -23.60 12.07 13.94
N ARG A 248 -24.85 12.23 13.47
CA ARG A 248 -26.00 11.45 13.94
C ARG A 248 -25.86 9.96 13.61
N ILE A 249 -25.40 9.65 12.39
CA ILE A 249 -25.13 8.27 11.96
C ILE A 249 -24.09 7.61 12.87
N ARG A 250 -22.98 8.31 13.15
CA ARG A 250 -21.92 7.83 14.04
C ARG A 250 -22.44 7.58 15.46
N GLN A 251 -23.36 8.41 15.97
CA GLN A 251 -23.98 8.17 17.28
C GLN A 251 -24.74 6.85 17.32
N VAL A 252 -25.53 6.54 16.29
CA VAL A 252 -26.23 5.24 16.18
C VAL A 252 -25.23 4.10 16.10
N VAL A 253 -24.21 4.23 15.25
CA VAL A 253 -23.14 3.22 15.08
C VAL A 253 -22.39 2.96 16.39
N VAL A 254 -22.09 3.99 17.17
CA VAL A 254 -21.47 3.85 18.50
C VAL A 254 -22.36 3.03 19.43
N LYS A 255 -23.68 3.19 19.37
CA LYS A 255 -24.60 2.36 20.18
C LYS A 255 -24.63 0.91 19.72
N LEU A 256 -24.67 0.65 18.41
CA LEU A 256 -24.57 -0.71 17.87
C LEU A 256 -23.27 -1.44 18.26
N ARG A 257 -22.21 -0.68 18.58
CA ARG A 257 -20.92 -1.21 19.04
C ARG A 257 -20.82 -1.48 20.54
N THR A 258 -21.84 -1.13 21.33
CA THR A 258 -21.85 -1.46 22.77
C THR A 258 -21.78 -2.98 22.98
N PRO A 259 -21.09 -3.48 24.03
CA PRO A 259 -20.86 -4.93 24.19
C PRO A 259 -22.13 -5.77 24.14
N THR A 260 -23.21 -5.29 24.77
CA THR A 260 -24.53 -5.94 24.78
C THR A 260 -25.11 -6.06 23.38
N ILE A 261 -25.19 -4.97 22.61
CA ILE A 261 -25.75 -4.99 21.26
C ILE A 261 -24.82 -5.76 20.32
N ARG A 262 -23.50 -5.58 20.44
CA ARG A 262 -22.51 -6.31 19.65
C ARG A 262 -22.68 -7.83 19.79
N SER A 263 -22.91 -8.33 21.00
CA SER A 263 -23.15 -9.75 21.26
C SER A 263 -24.44 -10.24 20.58
N ILE A 264 -25.51 -9.44 20.66
CA ILE A 264 -26.80 -9.73 19.99
C ILE A 264 -26.61 -9.78 18.46
N LEU A 265 -25.99 -8.75 17.88
CA LEU A 265 -25.75 -8.67 16.43
C LEU A 265 -24.90 -9.84 15.94
N LEU A 266 -23.86 -10.21 16.70
CA LEU A 266 -23.02 -11.34 16.36
C LEU A 266 -23.79 -12.66 16.41
N LYS A 267 -24.67 -12.86 17.39
CA LYS A 267 -25.51 -14.07 17.49
C LYS A 267 -26.56 -14.16 16.39
N MET A 268 -27.22 -13.05 16.06
CA MET A 268 -28.33 -13.03 15.09
C MET A 268 -27.85 -13.01 13.63
N TYR A 269 -26.76 -12.29 13.35
CA TYR A 269 -26.33 -12.00 11.98
C TYR A 269 -24.91 -12.48 11.65
N GLY A 270 -24.17 -13.05 12.62
CA GLY A 270 -22.77 -13.47 12.43
C GLY A 270 -21.80 -12.31 12.16
N LYS A 271 -22.26 -11.05 12.31
CA LYS A 271 -21.52 -9.83 11.97
C LYS A 271 -21.72 -8.76 13.02
N THR A 272 -20.79 -7.83 13.09
CA THR A 272 -20.85 -6.68 14.02
C THR A 272 -20.67 -5.37 13.27
N GLN A 273 -21.00 -4.28 13.94
CA GLN A 273 -20.84 -2.94 13.39
C GLN A 273 -19.43 -2.38 13.64
N SER A 274 -18.94 -1.56 12.71
CA SER A 274 -17.67 -0.83 12.78
C SER A 274 -17.91 0.68 12.62
N LEU A 275 -17.19 1.50 13.38
CA LEU A 275 -17.15 2.94 13.16
C LEU A 275 -16.15 3.26 12.04
N ASP A 276 -16.43 4.32 11.29
CA ASP A 276 -15.52 4.80 10.26
C ASP A 276 -14.22 5.37 10.86
N THR A 277 -13.17 5.35 10.05
CA THR A 277 -11.86 5.92 10.36
C THR A 277 -11.67 7.16 9.50
N VAL A 278 -11.26 8.27 10.10
CA VAL A 278 -11.16 9.56 9.39
C VAL A 278 -10.26 9.46 8.16
N THR A 279 -9.22 8.63 8.21
CA THR A 279 -8.14 8.53 7.21
C THR A 279 -8.55 7.98 5.85
N ARG A 280 -9.71 7.30 5.70
CA ARG A 280 -10.15 6.71 4.40
C ARG A 280 -11.66 6.77 4.19
N TRP A 281 -12.11 7.38 3.09
CA TRP A 281 -13.53 7.46 2.68
C TRP A 281 -14.21 6.09 2.57
N GLY A 282 -13.47 5.07 2.15
CA GLY A 282 -13.97 3.70 2.09
C GLY A 282 -14.44 3.16 3.44
N SER A 283 -13.90 3.65 4.56
CA SER A 283 -14.37 3.28 5.89
C SER A 283 -15.72 3.92 6.23
N THR A 284 -15.97 5.15 5.79
CA THR A 284 -17.28 5.82 5.89
C THR A 284 -18.31 5.07 5.05
N TYR A 285 -17.96 4.68 3.82
CA TYR A 285 -18.81 3.81 3.00
C TYR A 285 -19.13 2.48 3.71
N ALA A 286 -18.11 1.78 4.23
CA ALA A 286 -18.30 0.50 4.90
C ALA A 286 -19.17 0.60 6.18
N MET A 287 -19.02 1.68 6.94
CA MET A 287 -19.88 1.97 8.10
C MET A 287 -21.34 2.15 7.67
N LEU A 288 -21.59 2.94 6.62
CA LEU A 288 -22.93 3.19 6.09
C LEU A 288 -23.56 1.91 5.53
N ASP A 289 -22.80 1.14 4.77
CA ASP A 289 -23.24 -0.13 4.19
C ASP A 289 -23.66 -1.13 5.28
N ARG A 290 -22.83 -1.30 6.32
CA ARG A 290 -23.17 -2.13 7.48
C ARG A 290 -24.34 -1.58 8.28
N LEU A 291 -24.48 -0.25 8.40
CA LEU A 291 -25.61 0.33 9.11
C LEU A 291 -26.94 0.01 8.40
N LEU A 292 -26.94 0.11 7.07
CA LEU A 292 -28.10 -0.23 6.25
C LEU A 292 -28.39 -1.74 6.27
N PHE A 293 -27.38 -2.60 6.42
CA PHE A 293 -27.60 -4.02 6.69
C PHE A 293 -28.33 -4.26 8.02
N PHE A 294 -28.09 -3.43 9.04
CA PHE A 294 -28.79 -3.50 10.35
C PHE A 294 -30.02 -2.58 10.43
N LYS A 295 -30.56 -2.11 9.30
CA LYS A 295 -31.70 -1.18 9.26
C LYS A 295 -32.89 -1.73 10.02
N ASP A 296 -33.31 -2.95 9.72
CA ASP A 296 -34.48 -3.60 10.33
C ASP A 296 -34.32 -3.73 11.86
N TYR A 297 -33.13 -4.12 12.33
CA TYR A 297 -32.82 -4.20 13.76
C TYR A 297 -32.95 -2.82 14.44
N CYS A 298 -32.44 -1.77 13.80
CA CYS A 298 -32.51 -0.41 14.33
C CYS A 298 -33.95 0.13 14.34
N GLU A 299 -34.76 -0.22 13.35
CA GLU A 299 -36.17 0.17 13.27
C GLU A 299 -37.01 -0.55 14.34
N GLN A 300 -36.81 -1.86 14.51
CA GLN A 300 -37.52 -2.68 15.51
C GLN A 300 -37.19 -2.25 16.95
N HIS A 301 -35.93 -1.98 17.25
CA HIS A 301 -35.49 -1.63 18.61
C HIS A 301 -35.33 -0.12 18.85
N GLY A 302 -35.65 0.71 17.85
CA GLY A 302 -35.50 2.16 17.93
C GLY A 302 -36.48 2.83 18.90
N ALA A 303 -37.69 2.29 19.04
CA ALA A 303 -38.73 2.82 19.93
C ALA A 303 -38.42 2.58 21.42
N GLU A 304 -37.91 1.40 21.77
CA GLU A 304 -37.52 1.04 23.15
C GLU A 304 -36.18 1.67 23.56
N ARG A 305 -35.29 1.88 22.58
CA ARG A 305 -33.96 2.48 22.77
C ARG A 305 -33.88 3.73 21.91
N SER A 306 -34.47 4.81 22.42
CA SER A 306 -34.59 6.16 21.80
C SER A 306 -33.32 6.74 21.14
N LYS A 307 -32.14 6.16 21.38
CA LYS A 307 -30.85 6.51 20.75
C LYS A 307 -30.45 5.66 19.53
N LEU A 308 -31.26 4.68 19.12
CA LEU A 308 -31.09 3.88 17.89
C LEU A 308 -31.98 4.37 16.73
N PHE A 309 -32.76 5.43 16.95
CA PHE A 309 -33.75 5.92 16.00
C PHE A 309 -33.08 6.47 14.72
N LEU A 310 -33.36 5.84 13.58
CA LEU A 310 -32.75 6.20 12.29
C LEU A 310 -33.52 7.23 11.47
N CYS A 311 -34.77 7.56 11.79
CA CYS A 311 -35.70 8.45 11.05
C CYS A 311 -35.12 9.20 9.82
N ARG A 312 -34.62 10.44 9.98
CA ARG A 312 -34.05 11.25 8.88
C ARG A 312 -32.62 10.85 8.48
N SER A 313 -31.94 10.08 9.32
CA SER A 313 -30.57 9.61 9.10
C SER A 313 -30.50 8.39 8.16
N GLY A 314 -31.57 7.59 8.07
CA GLY A 314 -31.64 6.41 7.19
C GLY A 314 -31.68 6.78 5.70
N ALA A 315 -32.53 7.72 5.31
CA ALA A 315 -32.56 8.25 3.93
C ALA A 315 -31.25 8.95 3.55
N GLY A 316 -30.66 9.69 4.48
CA GLY A 316 -29.32 10.27 4.32
C GLY A 316 -28.25 9.19 4.13
N ALA A 317 -28.25 8.13 4.94
CA ALA A 317 -27.31 7.03 4.82
C ALA A 317 -27.43 6.29 3.48
N GLU A 318 -28.64 6.07 2.96
CA GLU A 318 -28.87 5.51 1.64
C GLU A 318 -28.34 6.42 0.52
N GLN A 319 -28.58 7.73 0.61
CA GLN A 319 -28.08 8.69 -0.36
C GLN A 319 -26.54 8.78 -0.33
N PHE A 320 -25.93 8.83 0.85
CA PHE A 320 -24.48 8.79 0.99
C PHE A 320 -23.89 7.49 0.50
N LYS A 321 -24.50 6.34 0.80
CA LYS A 321 -24.05 5.05 0.25
C LYS A 321 -24.10 5.06 -1.28
N LYS A 322 -25.17 5.59 -1.90
CA LYS A 322 -25.26 5.68 -3.37
C LYS A 322 -24.16 6.55 -3.97
N VAL A 323 -23.85 7.70 -3.35
CA VAL A 323 -22.81 8.62 -3.82
C VAL A 323 -21.40 8.05 -3.63
N LEU A 324 -21.15 7.42 -2.47
CA LEU A 324 -19.85 6.83 -2.12
C LEU A 324 -19.66 5.41 -2.66
N ALA A 325 -20.69 4.84 -3.31
CA ALA A 325 -20.62 3.48 -3.82
C ALA A 325 -19.54 3.38 -4.90
N PRO A 326 -18.68 2.35 -4.86
CA PRO A 326 -17.80 2.06 -5.97
C PRO A 326 -18.66 1.80 -7.21
N LYS A 327 -18.45 2.57 -8.28
CA LYS A 327 -19.10 2.30 -9.56
C LYS A 327 -18.65 0.91 -10.03
N PRO A 328 -19.56 0.05 -10.51
CA PRO A 328 -19.17 -1.25 -11.04
C PRO A 328 -18.20 -1.03 -12.21
N CYS A 329 -16.97 -1.54 -12.06
CA CYS A 329 -15.96 -1.46 -13.10
C CYS A 329 -16.43 -2.32 -14.29
N ARG A 330 -16.51 -1.73 -15.49
CA ARG A 330 -16.97 -2.42 -16.72
C ARG A 330 -16.18 -3.71 -17.03
N GLN A 331 -14.97 -3.87 -16.48
CA GLN A 331 -14.14 -5.06 -16.67
C GLN A 331 -14.69 -6.35 -16.00
N GLN A 332 -15.60 -6.26 -15.01
CA GLN A 332 -16.21 -7.45 -14.42
C GLN A 332 -17.27 -8.14 -15.29
N ARG A 333 -17.64 -7.58 -16.46
CA ARG A 333 -18.57 -8.23 -17.40
C ARG A 333 -17.94 -9.22 -18.37
N ARG A 334 -16.59 -9.35 -18.40
CA ARG A 334 -15.90 -10.31 -19.29
C ARG A 334 -15.45 -11.60 -18.60
N LEU A 335 -15.78 -11.79 -17.32
CA LEU A 335 -15.52 -13.02 -16.58
C LEU A 335 -16.80 -13.47 -15.88
N ARG A 336 -17.78 -13.89 -16.67
CA ARG A 336 -18.84 -14.81 -16.26
C ARG A 336 -19.13 -15.75 -17.41
#